data_AF-A0A4S4GJX0-F1
#
_entry.id   AF-A0A4S4GJX0-F1
#
_cell.length_a   1.000
_cell.length_b   1.000
_cell.length_c   1.000
_cell.angle_alpha   90.00
_cell.angle_beta   90.00
_cell.angle_gamma   90.00
#
_symmetry.space_group_name_H-M   'P 1'
#
loop_
_entity.id
_entity.type
_entity.pdbx_description
1 polymer ?
#
loop_
_entity_poly.entity_id
_entity_poly.type
_entity_poly.pdbx_seq_one_letter_code
_entity_poly.pdbx_strand_id
1 'polypeptide(L)'
;MNRKYGLYRGDDIQVTGARHRSTAEYNRDLHRENARLETLIDDNREQLRQLEDEIRKSERRVKGLTTMIANLERQEAELNDEKARLESDIENGAGDVSELRRRIAELENQLESTGRKLADKRDKLKTADRQLTELQDELDALSEKRDNAEKNFHEFTEKNQEQVRMRLTDAVFARMVVDVRSLLDTMPSEQKARVDGEFLTAIAERPNEILKCAMYLFLGYLDGATQFAQSCGGGGISSDLPWGRNPDEDDRRFAYRCMMQAHRMMKPSQPKRCGIGGRR
;
A
#
# COMPACT_ATOMS: atom_id res chain seq x y z
N MET A 1 -20.90 23.66 8.53
CA MET A 1 -19.72 22.79 8.35
C MET A 1 -19.91 22.00 7.06
N ASN A 2 -19.12 22.26 6.03
CA ASN A 2 -19.14 21.40 4.85
C ASN A 2 -18.19 20.21 5.12
N ARG A 3 -18.72 19.14 5.70
CA ARG A 3 -17.91 17.97 6.14
C ARG A 3 -17.12 17.33 5.00
N LYS A 4 -17.56 17.50 3.74
CA LYS A 4 -16.87 16.98 2.56
C LYS A 4 -15.52 17.65 2.30
N TYR A 5 -15.33 18.88 2.79
CA TYR A 5 -14.11 19.68 2.55
C TYR A 5 -13.47 20.24 3.82
N GLY A 6 -14.05 19.99 5.01
CA GLY A 6 -13.46 20.41 6.28
C GLY A 6 -13.52 21.92 6.56
N LEU A 7 -14.35 22.69 5.84
CA LEU A 7 -14.37 24.16 5.92
C LEU A 7 -15.58 24.72 6.71
N TYR A 8 -15.32 25.77 7.48
CA TYR A 8 -16.28 26.65 8.14
C TYR A 8 -16.62 27.86 7.25
N ARG A 9 -17.78 28.48 7.53
CA ARG A 9 -18.23 29.65 6.77
C ARG A 9 -17.38 30.85 7.20
N GLY A 10 -16.43 31.28 6.37
CA GLY A 10 -15.48 32.36 6.66
C GLY A 10 -14.00 31.97 6.56
N ASP A 11 -13.68 30.69 6.29
CA ASP A 11 -12.28 30.26 6.15
C ASP A 11 -11.65 30.83 4.86
N ASP A 12 -10.48 31.44 5.00
CA ASP A 12 -9.74 32.04 3.90
C ASP A 12 -9.16 30.96 2.96
N ILE A 13 -9.52 31.04 1.68
CA ILE A 13 -9.04 30.13 0.62
C ILE A 13 -7.51 30.18 0.47
N GLN A 14 -6.87 31.29 0.82
CA GLN A 14 -5.41 31.41 0.78
C GLN A 14 -4.71 30.62 1.91
N VAL A 15 -5.39 30.40 3.03
CA VAL A 15 -4.86 29.66 4.20
C VAL A 15 -5.12 28.15 4.07
N THR A 16 -6.22 27.77 3.43
CA THR A 16 -6.65 26.36 3.32
C THR A 16 -6.16 25.64 2.07
N GLY A 17 -5.68 26.39 1.06
CA GLY A 17 -5.19 25.84 -0.21
C GLY A 17 -6.25 25.12 -1.05
N ALA A 18 -7.51 25.14 -0.61
CA ALA A 18 -8.61 24.41 -1.22
C ALA A 18 -9.07 25.11 -2.51
N ARG A 19 -8.52 24.71 -3.66
CA ARG A 19 -9.01 25.11 -4.98
C ARG A 19 -10.28 24.32 -5.34
N HIS A 20 -11.30 25.02 -5.83
CA HIS A 20 -12.43 24.39 -6.50
C HIS A 20 -11.92 23.79 -7.82
N ARG A 21 -11.81 22.46 -7.88
CA ARG A 21 -11.45 21.73 -9.10
C ARG A 21 -12.70 21.11 -9.70
N SER A 22 -12.82 21.14 -11.03
CA SER A 22 -13.85 20.37 -11.71
C SER A 22 -13.56 18.86 -11.60
N THR A 23 -14.60 18.03 -11.67
CA THR A 23 -14.44 16.56 -11.65
C THR A 23 -13.51 16.07 -12.77
N ALA A 24 -13.56 16.72 -13.94
CA ALA A 24 -12.70 16.39 -15.06
C ALA A 24 -11.22 16.73 -14.79
N GLU A 25 -10.94 17.87 -14.16
CA GLU A 25 -9.58 18.24 -13.75
C GLU A 25 -9.05 17.31 -12.66
N TYR A 26 -9.87 16.99 -11.66
CA TYR A 26 -9.50 16.04 -10.61
C TYR A 26 -9.15 14.66 -11.19
N ASN A 27 -9.96 14.13 -12.10
CA ASN A 27 -9.68 12.84 -12.75
C ASN A 27 -8.40 12.89 -13.59
N ARG A 28 -8.16 13.99 -14.32
CA ARG A 28 -6.91 14.17 -15.08
C ARG A 28 -5.69 14.19 -14.16
N ASP A 29 -5.77 14.90 -13.04
CA ASP A 29 -4.70 14.95 -12.05
C ASP A 29 -4.45 13.57 -11.43
N LEU A 30 -5.51 12.82 -11.10
CA LEU A 30 -5.39 11.45 -10.59
C LEU A 30 -4.71 10.51 -11.60
N HIS A 31 -5.09 10.57 -12.87
CA HIS A 31 -4.45 9.76 -13.91
C HIS A 31 -2.99 10.13 -14.12
N ARG A 32 -2.65 11.43 -14.05
CA ARG A 32 -1.26 11.88 -14.10
C ARG A 32 -0.45 11.35 -12.92
N GLU A 33 -1.01 11.39 -11.72
CA GLU A 33 -0.31 10.90 -10.53
C GLU A 33 -0.10 9.38 -10.57
N ASN A 34 -1.10 8.62 -11.03
CA ASN A 34 -0.94 7.18 -11.27
C ASN A 34 0.16 6.88 -12.28
N ALA A 35 0.12 7.51 -13.45
CA ALA A 35 1.14 7.31 -14.48
C ALA A 35 2.55 7.68 -13.98
N ARG A 36 2.64 8.73 -13.16
CA ARG A 36 3.89 9.16 -12.52
C ARG A 36 4.41 8.13 -11.52
N LEU A 37 3.55 7.60 -10.66
CA LEU A 37 3.92 6.58 -9.67
C LEU A 37 4.33 5.26 -10.34
N GLU A 38 3.62 4.84 -11.39
CA GLU A 38 3.98 3.68 -12.21
C GLU A 38 5.38 3.85 -12.83
N THR A 39 5.61 4.99 -13.49
CA THR A 39 6.93 5.30 -14.09
C THR A 39 8.03 5.28 -13.03
N LEU A 40 7.78 5.86 -11.85
CA LEU A 40 8.76 5.89 -10.76
C LEU A 40 9.07 4.48 -10.21
N ILE A 41 8.07 3.61 -10.11
CA ILE A 41 8.26 2.22 -9.69
C ILE A 41 9.12 1.46 -10.70
N ASP A 42 8.83 1.62 -12.00
CA ASP A 42 9.59 0.95 -13.06
C ASP A 42 11.03 1.46 -13.16
N ASP A 43 11.24 2.77 -13.05
CA ASP A 43 12.57 3.38 -13.00
C ASP A 43 13.38 2.87 -11.80
N ASN A 44 12.78 2.83 -10.60
CA ASN A 44 13.44 2.30 -9.40
C ASN A 44 13.78 0.81 -9.56
N ARG A 45 12.88 0.00 -10.16
CA ARG A 45 13.14 -1.43 -10.44
C ARG A 45 14.33 -1.61 -11.37
N GLU A 46 14.45 -0.77 -12.39
CA GLU A 46 15.58 -0.82 -13.31
C GLU A 46 16.89 -0.41 -12.64
N GLN A 47 16.87 0.64 -11.82
CA GLN A 47 18.03 1.06 -11.03
C GLN A 47 18.48 -0.03 -10.04
N LEU A 48 17.55 -0.70 -9.37
CA LEU A 48 17.85 -1.82 -8.48
C LEU A 48 18.55 -2.96 -9.22
N ARG A 49 18.05 -3.34 -10.41
CA ARG A 49 18.69 -4.38 -11.24
C ARG A 49 20.13 -4.01 -11.62
N GLN A 50 20.36 -2.75 -11.98
CA GLN A 50 21.69 -2.27 -12.35
C GLN A 50 22.64 -2.30 -11.15
N LEU A 51 22.19 -1.85 -9.97
CA LEU A 51 22.96 -1.91 -8.72
C LEU A 51 23.29 -3.35 -8.31
N GLU A 52 22.34 -4.27 -8.39
CA GLU A 52 22.58 -5.70 -8.10
C GLU A 52 23.68 -6.28 -8.99
N ASP A 53 23.70 -5.93 -10.28
CA ASP A 53 24.73 -6.37 -11.21
C ASP A 53 26.10 -5.74 -10.92
N GLU A 54 26.14 -4.49 -10.46
CA GLU A 54 27.36 -3.83 -10.00
C GLU A 54 27.91 -4.44 -8.72
N ILE A 55 27.05 -4.73 -7.74
CA ILE A 55 27.40 -5.45 -6.52
C ILE A 55 28.02 -6.80 -6.87
N ARG A 56 27.39 -7.60 -7.74
CA ARG A 56 27.94 -8.89 -8.19
C ARG A 56 29.30 -8.76 -8.88
N LYS A 57 29.55 -7.68 -9.63
CA LYS A 57 30.86 -7.41 -10.23
C LYS A 57 31.89 -7.04 -9.15
N SER A 58 31.50 -6.23 -8.16
CA SER A 58 32.35 -5.83 -7.04
C SER A 58 32.71 -7.01 -6.14
N GLU A 59 31.74 -7.86 -5.77
CA GLU A 59 31.99 -9.10 -5.01
C GLU A 59 32.98 -10.04 -5.70
N ARG A 60 32.87 -10.20 -7.03
CA ARG A 60 33.82 -10.98 -7.83
C ARG A 60 35.22 -10.38 -7.77
N ARG A 61 35.33 -9.04 -7.79
CA ARG A 61 36.60 -8.33 -7.67
C ARG A 61 37.24 -8.55 -6.30
N VAL A 62 36.46 -8.41 -5.22
CA VAL A 62 36.90 -8.69 -3.84
C VAL A 62 37.44 -10.12 -3.74
N LYS A 63 36.64 -11.12 -4.15
CA LYS A 63 37.06 -12.53 -4.15
C LYS A 63 38.36 -12.76 -4.93
N GLY A 64 38.47 -12.19 -6.14
CA GLY A 64 39.68 -12.31 -6.95
C GLY A 64 40.92 -11.69 -6.31
N LEU A 65 40.76 -10.51 -5.67
CA LEU A 65 41.85 -9.84 -4.94
C LEU A 65 42.27 -10.62 -3.71
N THR A 66 41.33 -11.16 -2.93
CA THR A 66 41.61 -12.05 -1.80
C THR A 66 42.42 -13.27 -2.23
N THR A 67 42.04 -13.94 -3.31
CA THR A 67 42.80 -15.08 -3.84
C THR A 67 44.19 -14.68 -4.32
N MET A 68 44.33 -13.55 -5.02
CA MET A 68 45.64 -13.05 -5.44
C MET A 68 46.57 -12.75 -4.25
N ILE A 69 46.04 -12.18 -3.16
CA ILE A 69 46.79 -11.92 -1.94
C ILE A 69 47.25 -13.22 -1.31
N ALA A 70 46.35 -14.20 -1.12
CA ALA A 70 46.69 -15.49 -0.53
C ALA A 70 47.79 -16.22 -1.34
N ASN A 71 47.74 -16.15 -2.67
CA ASN A 71 48.76 -16.74 -3.53
C ASN A 71 50.12 -16.03 -3.39
N LEU A 72 50.13 -14.70 -3.29
CA LEU A 72 51.37 -13.93 -3.10
C LEU A 72 51.95 -14.13 -1.70
N GLU A 73 51.13 -14.24 -0.64
CA GLU A 73 51.57 -14.57 0.72
C GLU A 73 52.20 -15.95 0.78
N ARG A 74 51.63 -16.93 0.06
CA ARG A 74 52.23 -18.25 -0.09
C ARG A 74 53.59 -18.17 -0.80
N GLN A 75 53.68 -17.41 -1.89
CA GLN A 75 54.94 -17.21 -2.61
C GLN A 75 56.01 -16.55 -1.73
N GLU A 76 55.62 -15.56 -0.91
CA GLU A 76 56.52 -14.91 0.04
C GLU A 76 57.05 -15.90 1.09
N ALA A 77 56.19 -16.79 1.61
CA ALA A 77 56.60 -17.85 2.52
C ALA A 77 57.59 -18.84 1.87
N GLU A 78 57.29 -19.31 0.65
CA GLU A 78 58.17 -20.22 -0.09
C GLU A 78 59.55 -19.61 -0.37
N LEU A 79 59.60 -18.32 -0.74
CA LEU A 79 60.87 -17.60 -0.96
C LEU A 79 61.67 -17.42 0.34
N ASN A 80 61.00 -17.11 1.46
CA ASN A 80 61.65 -17.01 2.77
C ASN A 80 62.20 -18.36 3.24
N ASP A 81 61.47 -19.45 3.02
CA ASP A 81 61.92 -20.81 3.34
C ASP A 81 63.15 -21.20 2.51
N GLU A 82 63.19 -20.87 1.21
CA GLU A 82 64.38 -21.10 0.36
C GLU A 82 65.57 -20.28 0.87
N LYS A 83 65.35 -19.01 1.21
CA LYS A 83 66.40 -18.14 1.76
C LYS A 83 66.99 -18.72 3.06
N ALA A 84 66.14 -19.13 4.00
CA ALA A 84 66.58 -19.69 5.28
C ALA A 84 67.39 -20.99 5.11
N ARG A 85 67.06 -21.83 4.12
CA ARG A 85 67.85 -23.03 3.78
C ARG A 85 69.24 -22.65 3.28
N LEU A 86 69.33 -21.71 2.35
CA LEU A 86 70.62 -21.25 1.80
C LEU A 86 71.49 -20.57 2.86
N GLU A 87 70.89 -19.83 3.78
CA GLU A 87 71.59 -19.26 4.94
C GLU A 87 72.16 -20.35 5.85
N SER A 88 71.39 -21.41 6.11
CA SER A 88 71.86 -22.58 6.88
C SER A 88 72.97 -23.35 6.15
N ASP A 89 72.90 -23.50 4.83
CA ASP A 89 73.98 -24.13 4.04
C ASP A 89 75.29 -23.34 4.17
N ILE A 90 75.23 -22.00 4.15
CA ILE A 90 76.39 -21.13 4.38
C ILE A 90 76.95 -21.32 5.80
N GLU A 91 76.09 -21.34 6.83
CA GLU A 91 76.51 -21.53 8.23
C GLU A 91 77.20 -22.88 8.46
N ASN A 92 76.71 -23.92 7.81
CA ASN A 92 77.26 -25.28 7.89
C ASN A 92 78.46 -25.50 6.95
N GLY A 93 78.86 -24.50 6.17
CA GLY A 93 79.96 -24.60 5.20
C GLY A 93 79.67 -25.56 4.05
N ALA A 94 78.38 -25.80 3.75
CA ALA A 94 77.94 -26.69 2.68
C ALA A 94 77.83 -25.92 1.36
N GLY A 95 78.72 -26.22 0.40
CA GLY A 95 78.68 -25.66 -0.96
C GLY A 95 79.53 -24.40 -1.18
N ASP A 96 79.40 -23.79 -2.36
CA ASP A 96 80.11 -22.56 -2.71
C ASP A 96 79.40 -21.33 -2.14
N VAL A 97 80.02 -20.73 -1.11
CA VAL A 97 79.52 -19.53 -0.43
C VAL A 97 79.24 -18.37 -1.39
N SER A 98 80.02 -18.23 -2.46
CA SER A 98 79.83 -17.13 -3.44
C SER A 98 78.55 -17.33 -4.25
N GLU A 99 78.29 -18.56 -4.69
CA GLU A 99 77.06 -18.89 -5.42
C GLU A 99 75.83 -18.80 -4.53
N LEU A 100 75.90 -19.30 -3.29
CA LEU A 100 74.81 -19.23 -2.31
C LEU A 100 74.45 -17.77 -1.99
N ARG A 101 75.44 -16.90 -1.78
CA ARG A 101 75.22 -15.46 -1.57
C ARG A 101 74.58 -14.78 -2.76
N ARG A 102 74.98 -15.14 -3.99
CA ARG A 102 74.35 -14.62 -5.21
C ARG A 102 72.88 -15.03 -5.28
N ARG A 103 72.55 -16.27 -4.93
CA ARG A 103 71.18 -16.77 -4.93
C ARG A 103 70.32 -16.11 -3.85
N ILE A 104 70.86 -15.91 -2.64
CA ILE A 104 70.18 -15.16 -1.58
C ILE A 104 69.84 -13.74 -2.04
N ALA A 105 70.77 -13.03 -2.67
CA ALA A 105 70.50 -11.69 -3.20
C ALA A 105 69.40 -11.68 -4.28
N GLU A 106 69.32 -12.72 -5.11
CA GLU A 106 68.23 -12.87 -6.08
C GLU A 106 66.87 -13.10 -5.39
N LEU A 107 66.83 -13.95 -4.36
CA LEU A 107 65.61 -14.19 -3.57
C LEU A 107 65.15 -12.93 -2.83
N GLU A 108 66.08 -12.13 -2.29
CA GLU A 108 65.76 -10.84 -1.66
C GLU A 108 65.10 -9.87 -2.64
N ASN A 109 65.61 -9.79 -3.89
CA ASN A 109 64.98 -8.98 -4.93
C ASN A 109 63.57 -9.49 -5.29
N GLN A 110 63.38 -10.81 -5.33
CA GLN A 110 62.08 -11.43 -5.57
C GLN A 110 61.09 -11.16 -4.42
N LEU A 111 61.54 -11.26 -3.17
CA LEU A 111 60.77 -10.92 -1.97
C LEU A 111 60.33 -9.45 -2.01
N GLU A 112 61.24 -8.52 -2.33
CA GLU A 112 60.92 -7.10 -2.42
C GLU A 112 59.86 -6.82 -3.52
N SER A 113 60.00 -7.47 -4.68
CA SER A 113 59.00 -7.41 -5.76
C SER A 113 57.65 -7.99 -5.33
N THR A 114 57.64 -9.14 -4.64
CA THR A 114 56.41 -9.79 -4.15
C THR A 114 55.73 -8.92 -3.08
N GLY A 115 56.49 -8.33 -2.16
CA GLY A 115 56.00 -7.40 -1.15
C GLY A 115 55.35 -6.15 -1.75
N ARG A 116 55.95 -5.57 -2.80
CA ARG A 116 55.33 -4.45 -3.56
C ARG A 116 53.98 -4.85 -4.18
N LYS A 117 53.90 -6.04 -4.78
CA LYS A 117 52.65 -6.55 -5.36
C LYS A 117 51.59 -6.80 -4.29
N LEU A 118 51.97 -7.32 -3.12
CA LEU A 118 51.05 -7.53 -1.99
C LEU A 118 50.47 -6.22 -1.48
N ALA A 119 51.31 -5.19 -1.30
CA ALA A 119 50.85 -3.87 -0.89
C ALA A 119 49.81 -3.30 -1.87
N ASP A 120 50.11 -3.32 -3.18
CA ASP A 120 49.19 -2.87 -4.23
C ASP A 120 47.85 -3.64 -4.20
N LYS A 121 47.88 -4.97 -4.02
CA LYS A 121 46.67 -5.79 -3.96
C LYS A 121 45.85 -5.55 -2.70
N ARG A 122 46.50 -5.35 -1.56
CA ARG A 122 45.82 -5.02 -0.29
C ARG A 122 45.12 -3.66 -0.36
N ASP A 123 45.75 -2.66 -0.97
CA ASP A 123 45.13 -1.34 -1.16
C ASP A 123 43.95 -1.39 -2.14
N LYS A 124 44.08 -2.16 -3.23
CA LYS A 124 42.97 -2.42 -4.16
C LYS A 124 41.82 -3.17 -3.50
N LEU A 125 42.11 -4.13 -2.62
CA LEU A 125 41.09 -4.87 -1.88
C LEU A 125 40.31 -3.94 -0.95
N LYS A 126 41.00 -3.13 -0.14
CA LYS A 126 40.35 -2.12 0.72
C LYS A 126 39.44 -1.17 -0.07
N THR A 127 39.91 -0.72 -1.23
CA THR A 127 39.11 0.16 -2.10
C THR A 127 37.88 -0.55 -2.64
N ALA A 128 38.01 -1.81 -3.07
CA ALA A 128 36.91 -2.62 -3.57
C ALA A 128 35.89 -2.95 -2.47
N ASP A 129 36.33 -3.27 -1.25
CA ASP A 129 35.46 -3.51 -0.11
C ASP A 129 34.65 -2.25 0.24
N ARG A 130 35.29 -1.07 0.27
CA ARG A 130 34.59 0.21 0.49
C ARG A 130 33.52 0.46 -0.58
N GLN A 131 33.85 0.25 -1.85
CA GLN A 131 32.90 0.39 -2.96
C GLN A 131 31.74 -0.61 -2.85
N LEU A 132 32.01 -1.84 -2.41
CA LEU A 132 30.97 -2.83 -2.21
C LEU A 132 29.99 -2.40 -1.11
N THR A 133 30.49 -1.87 0.01
CA THR A 133 29.64 -1.34 1.08
C THR A 133 28.80 -0.16 0.61
N GLU A 134 29.40 0.79 -0.13
CA GLU A 134 28.67 1.94 -0.69
C GLU A 134 27.52 1.51 -1.61
N LEU A 135 27.77 0.54 -2.50
CA LEU A 135 26.73 0.00 -3.38
C LEU A 135 25.63 -0.75 -2.61
N GLN A 136 25.97 -1.42 -1.51
CA GLN A 136 24.98 -2.08 -0.64
C GLN A 136 24.07 -1.06 0.06
N ASP A 137 24.65 0.02 0.60
CA ASP A 137 23.89 1.11 1.22
C ASP A 137 22.96 1.80 0.21
N GLU A 138 23.43 2.02 -1.03
CA GLU A 138 22.60 2.57 -2.11
C GLU A 138 21.45 1.64 -2.50
N LEU A 139 21.69 0.34 -2.57
CA LEU A 139 20.67 -0.67 -2.86
C LEU A 139 19.57 -0.66 -1.79
N ASP A 140 19.95 -0.62 -0.51
CA ASP A 140 18.99 -0.60 0.60
C ASP A 140 18.13 0.67 0.57
N ALA A 141 18.74 1.84 0.35
CA ALA A 141 18.01 3.10 0.24
C ALA A 141 17.04 3.12 -0.95
N LEU A 142 17.45 2.60 -2.12
CA LEU A 142 16.58 2.49 -3.30
C LEU A 142 15.46 1.47 -3.10
N SER A 143 15.74 0.38 -2.40
CA SER A 143 14.75 -0.65 -2.05
C SER A 143 13.64 -0.06 -1.17
N GLU A 144 14.01 0.69 -0.13
CA GLU A 144 13.03 1.40 0.72
C GLU A 144 12.20 2.42 -0.08
N LYS A 145 12.84 3.16 -0.99
CA LYS A 145 12.13 4.12 -1.85
C LYS A 145 11.13 3.42 -2.78
N ARG A 146 11.48 2.25 -3.33
CA ARG A 146 10.61 1.41 -4.15
C ARG A 146 9.43 0.89 -3.35
N ASP A 147 9.64 0.38 -2.13
CA ASP A 147 8.57 -0.11 -1.25
C ASP A 147 7.59 1.01 -0.87
N ASN A 148 8.11 2.19 -0.54
CA ASN A 148 7.28 3.35 -0.24
C ASN A 148 6.46 3.80 -1.46
N ALA A 149 7.04 3.80 -2.66
CA ALA A 149 6.33 4.13 -3.89
C ALA A 149 5.21 3.13 -4.20
N GLU A 150 5.48 1.82 -4.07
CA GLU A 150 4.48 0.76 -4.26
C GLU A 150 3.33 0.88 -3.25
N LYS A 151 3.64 1.12 -1.98
CA LYS A 151 2.64 1.33 -0.93
C LYS A 151 1.74 2.54 -1.23
N ASN A 152 2.34 3.67 -1.61
CA ASN A 152 1.60 4.89 -1.96
C ASN A 152 0.69 4.66 -3.18
N PHE A 153 1.18 3.94 -4.19
CA PHE A 153 0.39 3.59 -5.37
C PHE A 153 -0.82 2.71 -5.02
N HIS A 154 -0.63 1.70 -4.16
CA HIS A 154 -1.71 0.82 -3.72
C HIS A 154 -2.75 1.61 -2.91
N GLU A 155 -2.32 2.40 -1.92
CA GLU A 155 -3.23 3.20 -1.10
C GLU A 155 -4.02 4.21 -1.95
N PHE A 156 -3.37 4.84 -2.92
CA PHE A 156 -4.02 5.74 -3.85
C PHE A 156 -5.06 5.02 -4.72
N THR A 157 -4.70 3.86 -5.26
CA THR A 157 -5.58 3.07 -6.13
C THR A 157 -6.81 2.58 -5.37
N GLU A 158 -6.64 2.05 -4.16
CA GLU A 158 -7.75 1.61 -3.30
C GLU A 158 -8.71 2.77 -2.98
N LYS A 159 -8.18 3.91 -2.52
CA LYS A 159 -8.98 5.10 -2.23
C LYS A 159 -9.72 5.60 -3.47
N ASN A 160 -9.08 5.58 -4.63
CA ASN A 160 -9.71 6.00 -5.87
C ASN A 160 -10.83 5.03 -6.30
N GLN A 161 -10.60 3.72 -6.20
CA GLN A 161 -11.63 2.71 -6.48
C GLN A 161 -12.85 2.87 -5.57
N GLU A 162 -12.64 3.10 -4.28
CA GLU A 162 -13.73 3.33 -3.33
C GLU A 162 -14.52 4.61 -3.67
N GLN A 163 -13.84 5.71 -4.00
CA GLN A 163 -14.50 6.94 -4.41
C GLN A 163 -15.33 6.76 -5.70
N VAL A 164 -14.79 6.05 -6.70
CA VAL A 164 -15.50 5.75 -7.94
C VAL A 164 -16.74 4.90 -7.66
N ARG A 165 -16.61 3.84 -6.84
CA ARG A 165 -17.72 2.97 -6.43
C ARG A 165 -18.83 3.76 -5.73
N MET A 166 -18.48 4.65 -4.81
CA MET A 166 -19.45 5.48 -4.08
C MET A 166 -20.17 6.44 -5.03
N ARG A 167 -19.44 7.15 -5.89
CA ARG A 167 -20.05 8.10 -6.85
C ARG A 167 -20.95 7.41 -7.88
N LEU A 168 -20.55 6.24 -8.37
CA LEU A 168 -21.38 5.44 -9.27
C LEU A 168 -22.66 4.98 -8.56
N THR A 169 -22.53 4.46 -7.34
CA THR A 169 -23.69 4.06 -6.52
C THR A 169 -24.63 5.23 -6.29
N ASP A 170 -24.12 6.40 -5.90
CA ASP A 170 -24.91 7.61 -5.69
C ASP A 170 -25.64 8.06 -6.96
N ALA A 171 -24.94 8.11 -8.10
CA ALA A 171 -25.51 8.57 -9.37
C ALA A 171 -26.59 7.61 -9.90
N VAL A 172 -26.32 6.30 -9.84
CA VAL A 172 -27.25 5.27 -10.28
C VAL A 172 -28.47 5.21 -9.36
N PHE A 173 -28.26 5.26 -8.04
CA PHE A 173 -29.37 5.27 -7.07
C PHE A 173 -30.27 6.50 -7.24
N ALA A 174 -29.67 7.69 -7.37
CA ALA A 174 -30.42 8.91 -7.63
C ALA A 174 -31.26 8.81 -8.91
N ARG A 175 -30.70 8.23 -9.98
CA ARG A 175 -31.43 8.02 -11.23
C ARG A 175 -32.55 6.98 -11.10
N MET A 176 -32.29 5.84 -10.46
CA MET A 176 -33.32 4.82 -10.21
C MET A 176 -34.50 5.38 -9.42
N VAL A 177 -34.25 6.20 -8.40
CA VAL A 177 -35.32 6.84 -7.61
C VAL A 177 -36.21 7.71 -8.51
N VAL A 178 -35.60 8.50 -9.41
CA VAL A 178 -36.34 9.35 -10.36
C VAL A 178 -37.14 8.49 -11.35
N ASP A 179 -36.53 7.45 -11.92
CA ASP A 179 -37.20 6.57 -12.89
C ASP A 179 -38.36 5.78 -12.24
N VAL A 180 -38.17 5.27 -11.02
CA VAL A 180 -39.24 4.61 -10.23
C VAL A 180 -40.38 5.58 -9.93
N ARG A 181 -40.07 6.83 -9.55
CA ARG A 181 -41.09 7.85 -9.31
C ARG A 181 -41.90 8.14 -10.58
N SER A 182 -41.25 8.31 -11.72
CA SER A 182 -41.92 8.54 -13.00
C SER A 182 -42.81 7.36 -13.42
N LEU A 183 -42.32 6.12 -13.23
CA LEU A 183 -43.09 4.91 -13.51
C LEU A 183 -44.32 4.81 -12.59
N LEU A 184 -44.14 5.10 -11.30
CA LEU A 184 -45.26 5.18 -10.36
C LEU A 184 -46.26 6.24 -10.81
N ASP A 185 -45.85 7.45 -11.20
CA ASP A 185 -46.80 8.50 -11.61
C ASP A 185 -47.68 8.07 -12.80
N THR A 186 -47.09 7.37 -13.78
CA THR A 186 -47.80 6.90 -14.99
C THR A 186 -48.62 5.61 -14.82
N MET A 187 -48.50 4.91 -13.69
CA MET A 187 -49.13 3.61 -13.49
C MET A 187 -50.63 3.73 -13.15
N PRO A 188 -51.51 2.91 -13.77
CA PRO A 188 -52.93 2.81 -13.40
C PRO A 188 -53.15 2.38 -11.94
N SER A 189 -54.22 2.86 -11.31
CA SER A 189 -54.54 2.63 -9.89
C SER A 189 -54.67 1.15 -9.51
N GLU A 190 -55.20 0.30 -10.40
CA GLU A 190 -55.31 -1.15 -10.17
C GLU A 190 -53.94 -1.86 -10.15
N GLN A 191 -52.98 -1.38 -10.96
CA GLN A 191 -51.63 -1.95 -11.02
C GLN A 191 -50.77 -1.45 -9.86
N LYS A 192 -50.95 -0.17 -9.45
CA LYS A 192 -50.35 0.40 -8.24
C LYS A 192 -50.71 -0.39 -6.98
N ALA A 193 -51.94 -0.90 -6.92
CA ALA A 193 -52.44 -1.70 -5.80
C ALA A 193 -51.89 -3.15 -5.76
N ARG A 194 -51.31 -3.66 -6.87
CA ARG A 194 -50.74 -5.02 -6.97
C ARG A 194 -49.24 -5.09 -6.70
N VAL A 195 -48.52 -4.00 -6.91
CA VAL A 195 -47.12 -3.86 -6.51
C VAL A 195 -47.09 -3.51 -5.02
N ASP A 196 -45.99 -3.77 -4.30
CA ASP A 196 -45.71 -3.20 -2.97
C ASP A 196 -45.49 -1.67 -3.10
N GLY A 197 -46.49 -0.99 -3.65
CA GLY A 197 -46.47 0.39 -4.08
C GLY A 197 -46.19 1.31 -2.90
N GLU A 198 -46.62 0.95 -1.70
CA GLU A 198 -46.32 1.72 -0.49
C GLU A 198 -44.80 1.80 -0.19
N PHE A 199 -44.05 0.71 -0.41
CA PHE A 199 -42.59 0.71 -0.24
C PHE A 199 -41.90 1.49 -1.35
N LEU A 200 -42.26 1.23 -2.61
CA LEU A 200 -41.68 1.92 -3.76
C LEU A 200 -42.00 3.42 -3.77
N THR A 201 -43.23 3.79 -3.39
CA THR A 201 -43.65 5.19 -3.20
C THR A 201 -42.87 5.83 -2.06
N ALA A 202 -42.70 5.16 -0.92
CA ALA A 202 -41.93 5.73 0.18
C ALA A 202 -40.45 5.94 -0.19
N ILE A 203 -39.84 5.01 -0.93
CA ILE A 203 -38.48 5.18 -1.48
C ILE A 203 -38.42 6.32 -2.49
N ALA A 204 -39.43 6.46 -3.35
CA ALA A 204 -39.49 7.55 -4.33
C ALA A 204 -39.67 8.94 -3.69
N GLU A 205 -40.39 9.02 -2.56
CA GLU A 205 -40.71 10.27 -1.88
C GLU A 205 -39.65 10.67 -0.85
N ARG A 206 -39.11 9.71 -0.09
CA ARG A 206 -38.17 9.95 1.02
C ARG A 206 -36.93 9.03 0.94
N PRO A 207 -36.19 9.04 -0.19
CA PRO A 207 -35.08 8.12 -0.44
C PRO A 207 -33.95 8.26 0.58
N ASN A 208 -33.59 9.50 0.93
CA ASN A 208 -32.45 9.79 1.81
C ASN A 208 -32.70 9.37 3.26
N GLU A 209 -33.94 9.51 3.73
CA GLU A 209 -34.34 9.14 5.09
C GLU A 209 -34.38 7.61 5.22
N ILE A 210 -34.93 6.92 4.21
CA ILE A 210 -34.95 5.45 4.16
C ILE A 210 -33.54 4.89 4.08
N LEU A 211 -32.71 5.45 3.22
CA LEU A 211 -31.33 5.01 3.08
C LEU A 211 -30.52 5.24 4.36
N LYS A 212 -30.67 6.40 5.01
CA LYS A 212 -29.95 6.71 6.26
C LYS A 212 -30.39 5.82 7.42
N CYS A 213 -31.69 5.58 7.57
CA CYS A 213 -32.21 4.65 8.58
C CYS A 213 -31.74 3.21 8.30
N ALA A 214 -31.76 2.77 7.04
CA ALA A 214 -31.30 1.45 6.62
C ALA A 214 -29.80 1.27 6.88
N MET A 215 -29.00 2.32 6.67
CA MET A 215 -27.56 2.31 6.93
C MET A 215 -27.24 2.13 8.42
N TYR A 216 -28.01 2.76 9.32
CA TYR A 216 -27.87 2.51 10.75
C TYR A 216 -28.18 1.05 11.12
N LEU A 217 -29.24 0.47 10.54
CA LEU A 217 -29.59 -0.95 10.76
C LEU A 217 -28.53 -1.90 10.20
N PHE A 218 -27.97 -1.59 9.04
CA PHE A 218 -26.94 -2.40 8.38
C PHE A 218 -25.63 -2.42 9.18
N LEU A 219 -25.28 -1.29 9.81
CA LEU A 219 -24.12 -1.15 10.68
C LEU A 219 -24.38 -1.64 12.13
N GLY A 220 -25.58 -2.14 12.43
CA GLY A 220 -25.95 -2.64 13.77
C GLY A 220 -26.24 -1.54 14.80
N TYR A 221 -26.33 -0.27 14.39
CA TYR A 221 -26.68 0.86 15.26
C TYR A 221 -28.21 0.97 15.45
N LEU A 222 -28.81 0.03 16.19
CA LEU A 222 -30.27 -0.08 16.35
C LEU A 222 -30.90 1.10 17.07
N ASP A 223 -30.26 1.59 18.13
CA ASP A 223 -30.73 2.76 18.87
C ASP A 223 -30.70 4.02 18.00
N GLY A 224 -29.63 4.18 17.22
CA GLY A 224 -29.48 5.27 16.25
C GLY A 224 -30.53 5.21 15.14
N ALA A 225 -30.81 4.01 14.61
CA ALA A 225 -31.88 3.81 13.63
C ALA A 225 -33.26 4.16 14.21
N THR A 226 -33.53 3.76 15.45
CA THR A 226 -34.83 3.97 16.12
C THR A 226 -35.06 5.45 16.44
N GLN A 227 -34.05 6.13 17.00
CA GLN A 227 -34.11 7.57 17.27
C GLN A 227 -34.28 8.36 15.96
N PHE A 228 -33.55 8.00 14.91
CA PHE A 228 -33.66 8.66 13.62
C PHE A 228 -35.06 8.46 13.00
N ALA A 229 -35.60 7.24 13.03
CA ALA A 229 -36.93 6.96 12.53
C ALA A 229 -38.02 7.73 13.29
N GLN A 230 -37.93 7.81 14.63
CA GLN A 230 -38.83 8.60 15.47
C GLN A 230 -38.77 10.09 15.13
N SER A 231 -37.57 10.64 14.87
CA SER A 231 -37.40 12.04 14.47
C SER A 231 -38.04 12.37 13.11
N CYS A 232 -38.25 11.36 12.25
CA CYS A 232 -38.92 11.49 10.96
C CYS A 232 -40.44 11.18 11.05
N GLY A 233 -41.00 11.12 12.26
CA GLY A 233 -42.43 10.83 12.50
C GLY A 233 -42.81 9.34 12.46
N GLY A 234 -41.81 8.45 12.48
CA GLY A 234 -42.00 7.00 12.50
C GLY A 234 -42.36 6.44 13.87
N GLY A 235 -43.17 5.37 13.89
CA GLY A 235 -43.43 4.59 15.10
C GLY A 235 -42.30 3.60 15.37
N GLY A 236 -41.66 3.69 16.54
CA GLY A 236 -40.58 2.77 16.93
C GLY A 236 -40.99 1.29 16.81
N ILE A 237 -40.00 0.41 16.57
CA ILE A 237 -40.25 -1.03 16.44
C ILE A 237 -40.53 -1.60 17.83
N SER A 238 -41.71 -2.20 18.04
CA SER A 238 -41.85 -3.24 19.06
C SER A 238 -41.66 -4.59 18.37
N SER A 239 -40.43 -5.08 18.31
CA SER A 239 -40.22 -6.49 18.00
C SER A 239 -39.24 -7.06 19.00
N ASP A 240 -39.74 -7.97 19.83
CA ASP A 240 -38.97 -8.72 20.83
C ASP A 240 -37.98 -9.73 20.20
N LEU A 241 -37.68 -9.59 18.90
CA LEU A 241 -36.76 -10.43 18.15
C LEU A 241 -35.40 -9.72 18.02
N PRO A 242 -34.27 -10.41 18.26
CA PRO A 242 -32.94 -9.82 18.12
C PRO A 242 -32.67 -9.49 16.65
N TRP A 243 -32.69 -8.21 16.31
CA TRP A 243 -32.24 -7.74 14.99
C TRP A 243 -30.73 -7.96 14.88
N GLY A 244 -30.29 -8.75 13.90
CA GLY A 244 -28.88 -9.08 13.70
C GLY A 244 -28.60 -9.65 12.32
N ARG A 245 -27.32 -9.80 11.99
CA ARG A 245 -26.86 -10.38 10.73
C ARG A 245 -26.88 -11.91 10.82
N ASN A 246 -27.49 -12.56 9.84
CA ASN A 246 -27.46 -14.02 9.77
C ASN A 246 -26.12 -14.48 9.16
N PRO A 247 -25.47 -15.52 9.69
CA PRO A 247 -24.18 -16.02 9.17
C PRO A 247 -24.23 -16.43 7.70
N ASP A 248 -25.39 -16.94 7.25
CA ASP A 248 -25.60 -17.44 5.89
C ASP A 248 -26.24 -16.40 4.93
N GLU A 249 -26.40 -15.15 5.37
CA GLU A 249 -27.02 -14.08 4.57
C GLU A 249 -25.96 -13.21 3.87
N ASP A 250 -26.06 -13.14 2.53
CA ASP A 250 -25.21 -12.26 1.72
C ASP A 250 -25.50 -10.77 2.00
N ASP A 251 -24.50 -9.92 1.72
CA ASP A 251 -24.60 -8.48 2.01
C ASP A 251 -25.76 -7.79 1.27
N ARG A 252 -26.14 -8.29 0.09
CA ARG A 252 -27.22 -7.71 -0.71
C ARG A 252 -28.58 -7.97 -0.08
N ARG A 253 -28.82 -9.20 0.36
CA ARG A 253 -30.03 -9.64 1.07
C ARG A 253 -30.12 -8.94 2.42
N PHE A 254 -29.01 -8.82 3.14
CA PHE A 254 -28.97 -8.09 4.40
C PHE A 254 -29.25 -6.60 4.23
N ALA A 255 -28.64 -5.95 3.22
CA ALA A 255 -28.92 -4.55 2.89
C ALA A 255 -30.39 -4.34 2.50
N TYR A 256 -30.96 -5.23 1.69
CA TYR A 256 -32.37 -5.19 1.32
C TYR A 256 -33.29 -5.33 2.54
N ARG A 257 -33.01 -6.26 3.45
CA ARG A 257 -33.74 -6.43 4.71
C ARG A 257 -33.67 -5.18 5.59
N CYS A 258 -32.51 -4.53 5.65
CA CYS A 258 -32.34 -3.24 6.33
C CYS A 258 -33.18 -2.13 5.68
N MET A 259 -33.24 -2.05 4.35
CA MET A 259 -34.09 -1.08 3.65
C MET A 259 -35.58 -1.30 3.91
N MET A 260 -36.04 -2.56 3.87
CA MET A 260 -37.42 -2.92 4.17
C MET A 260 -37.80 -2.58 5.61
N GLN A 261 -36.91 -2.86 6.57
CA GLN A 261 -37.15 -2.54 7.96
C GLN A 261 -37.12 -1.04 8.22
N ALA A 262 -36.18 -0.31 7.63
CA ALA A 262 -36.13 1.15 7.71
C ALA A 262 -37.42 1.79 7.18
N HIS A 263 -37.94 1.29 6.06
CA HIS A 263 -39.24 1.74 5.57
C HIS A 263 -40.37 1.48 6.58
N ARG A 264 -40.42 0.29 7.20
CA ARG A 264 -41.42 -0.04 8.23
C ARG A 264 -41.30 0.88 9.46
N MET A 265 -40.08 1.16 9.91
CA MET A 265 -39.80 2.03 11.05
C MET A 265 -40.27 3.47 10.85
N MET A 266 -40.25 3.96 9.62
CA MET A 266 -40.62 5.34 9.30
C MET A 266 -42.06 5.50 8.82
N LYS A 267 -42.86 4.44 8.90
CA LYS A 267 -44.31 4.57 8.75
C LYS A 267 -44.87 5.32 9.97
N PRO A 268 -45.75 6.32 9.76
CA PRO A 268 -46.38 7.03 10.86
C PRO A 268 -47.25 6.08 11.68
N SER A 269 -47.12 6.15 13.00
CA SER A 269 -47.90 5.32 13.93
C SER A 269 -49.38 5.73 13.86
N GLN A 270 -50.27 4.82 13.45
CA GLN A 270 -51.71 5.12 13.48
C GLN A 270 -52.19 5.29 14.93
N PRO A 271 -53.03 6.29 15.24
CA PRO A 271 -53.62 6.42 16.57
C PRO A 271 -54.52 5.20 16.84
N LYS A 272 -54.25 4.49 17.95
CA LYS A 272 -55.12 3.40 18.42
C LYS A 272 -56.54 3.96 18.59
N ARG A 273 -57.51 3.47 17.81
CA ARG A 273 -58.94 3.78 18.05
C ARG A 273 -59.32 3.24 19.43
N CYS A 274 -59.43 4.11 20.42
CA CYS A 274 -60.10 3.80 21.68
C CYS A 274 -61.59 3.54 21.39
N GLY A 275 -62.00 2.27 21.44
CA GLY A 275 -63.41 1.89 21.38
C GLY A 275 -64.13 2.34 22.65
N ILE A 276 -65.00 3.33 22.51
CA ILE A 276 -65.97 3.71 23.54
C ILE A 276 -67.07 2.65 23.53
N GLY A 277 -67.12 1.84 24.59
CA GLY A 277 -68.21 0.89 24.83
C GLY A 277 -69.49 1.63 25.23
N GLY A 278 -70.53 1.53 24.40
CA GLY A 278 -71.89 1.93 24.77
C GLY A 278 -72.58 0.82 25.55
N ARG A 279 -72.92 1.08 26.82
CA ARG A 279 -73.99 0.37 27.53
C ARG A 279 -75.27 1.21 27.44
N ARG A 280 -76.33 0.63 26.89
CA ARG A 280 -77.71 0.84 27.33
C ARG A 280 -78.23 -0.49 27.82
#